data_AF-A0A318IL69-F1
#
_entry.id   AF-A0A318IL69-F1
#
_cell.length_a   1.000
_cell.length_b   1.000
_cell.length_c   1.000
_cell.angle_alpha   90.00
_cell.angle_beta   90.00
_cell.angle_gamma   90.00
#
_symmetry.space_group_name_H-M   'P 1'
#
loop_
_entity.id
_entity.type
_entity.pdbx_description
1 polymer ?
#
loop_
_entity_poly.entity_id
_entity_poly.type
_entity_poly.pdbx_seq_one_letter_code
_entity_poly.pdbx_strand_id
1 'polypeptide(L)'
;MDIGTIAGVTASGYKSWMDTNRWIHDPVGAFRAWQETTATGAGRRPFAPRSVVQHVAMFERFLRHLIAHRVSLATFGPDHVAAFLTELERTCAPGTSTRVRYAKLIDRLGRHLVDTGVRTIHPAGRTTRHLAWPDGEPEPCYLPPDADAALQRHVQPRPDDTPADCRNRAIVALLLASGITSAEIRATTHDAPDLDALPPALSVPRDRARPARRIELAAFALAPLAAWRACSADAPASVLLFPAPRGGGAMNDMFLLLVVRDALTSIGFHAADMSPRVLRNTYARRQLLAGHTHADVSAMLGLVSTRTITRIRQTLPPDAAADRAAHER
;
A
#
# COMPACT_ATOMS: atom_id res chain seq x y z
N MET A 1 -43.30 43.70 -1.43
CA MET A 1 -42.48 44.90 -1.20
C MET A 1 -42.43 45.10 0.29
N ASP A 2 -41.32 45.02 1.00
CA ASP A 2 -39.92 44.93 0.63
C ASP A 2 -39.19 44.12 1.71
N ILE A 3 -38.29 43.23 1.28
CA ILE A 3 -37.38 42.50 2.17
C ILE A 3 -36.02 43.17 2.02
N GLY A 4 -35.64 43.93 3.05
CA GLY A 4 -34.39 44.68 3.11
C GLY A 4 -33.17 43.77 3.14
N THR A 5 -32.39 43.86 2.06
CA THR A 5 -30.93 43.87 1.95
C THR A 5 -30.13 43.51 3.22
N ILE A 6 -29.67 42.25 3.31
CA ILE A 6 -28.44 41.94 4.05
C ILE A 6 -27.27 42.20 3.09
N ALA A 7 -26.66 43.38 3.24
CA ALA A 7 -25.44 43.77 2.55
C ALA A 7 -24.22 43.09 3.19
N GLY A 8 -23.31 42.56 2.38
CA GLY A 8 -21.89 42.47 2.77
C GLY A 8 -21.25 41.10 2.87
N VAL A 9 -21.82 40.03 2.32
CA VAL A 9 -21.08 38.76 2.18
C VAL A 9 -20.73 38.56 0.71
N THR A 10 -19.46 38.75 0.34
CA THR A 10 -18.97 38.38 -1.00
C THR A 10 -19.13 36.87 -1.18
N ALA A 11 -19.29 36.38 -2.41
CA ALA A 11 -19.39 34.93 -2.68
C ALA A 11 -18.21 34.14 -2.05
N SER A 12 -17.03 34.77 -1.93
CA SER A 12 -15.87 34.22 -1.23
C SER A 12 -16.04 34.20 0.30
N GLY A 13 -16.65 35.23 0.90
CA GLY A 13 -16.95 35.27 2.33
C GLY A 13 -18.04 34.27 2.74
N TYR A 14 -19.04 34.05 1.88
CA TYR A 14 -20.13 33.09 2.12
C TYR A 14 -19.60 31.65 2.08
N LYS A 15 -18.72 31.36 1.11
CA LYS A 15 -18.01 30.08 1.01
C LYS A 15 -17.11 29.82 2.21
N SER A 16 -16.34 30.82 2.65
CA SER A 16 -15.48 30.69 3.85
C SER A 16 -16.28 30.44 5.13
N TRP A 17 -17.45 31.08 5.27
CA TRP A 17 -18.34 30.87 6.43
C TRP A 17 -18.99 29.47 6.39
N MET A 18 -19.49 29.02 5.24
CA MET A 18 -20.05 27.67 5.07
C MET A 18 -19.01 26.56 5.31
N ASP A 19 -17.78 26.74 4.80
CA ASP A 19 -16.69 25.78 5.01
C ASP A 19 -16.31 25.71 6.50
N THR A 20 -16.22 26.86 7.19
CA THR A 20 -15.96 26.92 8.64
C THR A 20 -17.04 26.20 9.44
N ASN A 21 -18.31 26.43 9.11
CA ASN A 21 -19.44 25.86 9.82
C ASN A 21 -19.48 24.32 9.70
N ARG A 22 -19.07 23.79 8.54
CA ARG A 22 -19.00 22.35 8.30
C ARG A 22 -17.93 21.66 9.15
N TRP A 23 -16.76 22.29 9.34
CA TRP A 23 -15.71 21.76 10.21
C TRP A 23 -16.10 21.66 11.69
N ILE A 24 -17.10 22.43 12.12
CA ILE A 24 -17.60 22.42 13.51
C ILE A 24 -18.66 21.32 13.69
N HIS A 25 -19.63 21.22 12.77
CA HIS A 25 -20.78 20.32 12.92
C HIS A 25 -20.58 18.92 12.31
N ASP A 26 -19.78 18.81 11.25
CA ASP A 26 -19.45 17.56 10.57
C ASP A 26 -17.95 17.51 10.22
N PRO A 27 -17.06 17.42 11.24
CA PRO A 27 -15.62 17.44 11.03
C PRO A 27 -15.13 16.29 10.15
N VAL A 28 -15.78 15.12 10.20
CA VAL A 28 -15.38 13.94 9.42
C VAL A 28 -15.76 14.08 7.96
N GLY A 29 -16.99 14.52 7.65
CA GLY A 29 -17.41 14.79 6.29
C GLY A 29 -16.69 15.97 5.67
N ALA A 30 -16.41 17.03 6.45
CA ALA A 30 -15.56 18.14 6.01
C ALA A 30 -14.14 17.66 5.65
N PHE A 31 -13.51 16.84 6.50
CA PHE A 31 -12.19 16.27 6.25
C PHE A 31 -12.16 15.39 5.00
N ARG A 32 -13.16 14.53 4.83
CA ARG A 32 -13.29 13.67 3.65
C ARG A 32 -13.40 14.50 2.36
N ALA A 33 -14.33 15.45 2.32
CA ALA A 33 -14.54 16.31 1.15
C ALA A 33 -13.26 17.09 0.80
N TRP A 34 -12.54 17.60 1.81
CA TRP A 34 -11.25 18.25 1.62
C TRP A 34 -10.20 17.30 1.03
N GLN A 35 -10.09 16.07 1.53
CA GLN A 35 -9.14 15.06 1.02
C GLN A 35 -9.40 14.66 -0.43
N GLU A 36 -10.67 14.63 -0.84
CA GLU A 36 -11.09 14.21 -2.18
C GLU A 36 -10.94 15.31 -3.22
N THR A 37 -11.07 16.58 -2.82
CA THR A 37 -11.15 17.72 -3.76
C THR A 37 -9.90 18.58 -3.80
N THR A 38 -9.29 18.85 -2.64
CA THR A 38 -8.36 19.98 -2.49
C THR A 38 -7.02 19.57 -1.88
N ALA A 39 -7.03 18.59 -0.97
CA ALA A 39 -5.80 18.14 -0.34
C ALA A 39 -4.92 17.39 -1.35
N THR A 40 -3.66 17.80 -1.44
CA THR A 40 -2.69 17.17 -2.34
C THR A 40 -1.58 16.47 -1.59
N GLY A 41 -1.12 15.33 -2.10
CA GLY A 41 -0.01 14.54 -1.60
C GLY A 41 1.36 15.04 -2.06
N ALA A 42 2.35 14.14 -2.08
CA ALA A 42 3.67 14.47 -2.61
C ALA A 42 3.57 14.94 -4.07
N GLY A 43 4.31 16.00 -4.42
CA GLY A 43 4.29 16.56 -5.78
C GLY A 43 2.97 17.25 -6.18
N ARG A 44 2.17 17.71 -5.20
CA ARG A 44 0.88 18.40 -5.41
C ARG A 44 -0.17 17.59 -6.19
N ARG A 45 -0.07 16.26 -6.18
CA ARG A 45 -1.04 15.37 -6.82
C ARG A 45 -2.23 15.07 -5.91
N PRO A 46 -3.45 14.87 -6.44
CA PRO A 46 -4.58 14.38 -5.67
C PRO A 46 -4.28 13.03 -5.01
N PHE A 47 -4.94 12.75 -3.88
CA PHE A 47 -4.81 11.46 -3.22
C PHE A 47 -5.54 10.34 -3.96
N ALA A 48 -4.95 9.14 -3.95
CA ALA A 48 -5.67 7.96 -4.40
C ALA A 48 -6.84 7.65 -3.46
N PRO A 49 -7.97 7.08 -3.94
CA PRO A 49 -9.14 6.79 -3.10
C PRO A 49 -8.82 5.97 -1.83
N ARG A 50 -7.91 5.00 -1.94
CA ARG A 50 -7.49 4.19 -0.78
C ARG A 50 -6.71 5.01 0.26
N SER A 51 -5.95 6.02 -0.17
CA SER A 51 -5.27 6.95 0.74
C SER A 51 -6.26 7.86 1.44
N VAL A 52 -7.32 8.32 0.76
CA VAL A 52 -8.41 9.09 1.38
C VAL A 52 -9.06 8.28 2.51
N VAL A 53 -9.47 7.03 2.24
CA VAL A 53 -10.07 6.15 3.26
C VAL A 53 -9.16 6.00 4.49
N GLN A 54 -7.86 5.78 4.27
CA GLN A 54 -6.88 5.68 5.35
C GLN A 54 -6.75 6.99 6.13
N HIS A 55 -6.66 8.14 5.45
CA HIS A 55 -6.54 9.44 6.11
C HIS A 55 -7.80 9.77 6.92
N VAL A 56 -8.99 9.43 6.44
CA VAL A 56 -10.25 9.60 7.18
C VAL A 56 -10.23 8.77 8.46
N ALA A 57 -9.89 7.48 8.39
CA ALA A 57 -9.79 6.63 9.58
C ALA A 57 -8.73 7.14 10.58
N MET A 58 -7.62 7.66 10.08
CA MET A 58 -6.61 8.31 10.92
C MET A 58 -7.17 9.56 11.60
N PHE A 59 -7.80 10.44 10.83
CA PHE A 59 -8.42 11.66 11.34
C PHE A 59 -9.47 11.37 12.40
N GLU A 60 -10.34 10.39 12.20
CA GLU A 60 -11.34 9.96 13.20
C GLU A 60 -10.69 9.50 14.51
N ARG A 61 -9.57 8.76 14.45
CA ARG A 61 -8.82 8.38 15.66
C ARG A 61 -8.29 9.61 16.40
N PHE A 62 -7.75 10.58 15.67
CA PHE A 62 -7.29 11.83 16.27
C PHE A 62 -8.45 12.66 16.84
N LEU A 63 -9.59 12.72 16.14
CA LEU A 63 -10.78 13.41 16.62
C LEU A 63 -11.31 12.79 17.93
N ARG A 64 -11.34 11.46 18.04
CA ARG A 64 -11.67 10.77 19.31
C ARG A 64 -10.73 11.16 20.45
N HIS A 65 -9.44 11.30 20.16
CA HIS A 65 -8.46 11.79 21.15
C HIS A 65 -8.78 13.21 21.60
N LEU A 66 -9.10 14.12 20.67
CA LEU A 66 -9.49 15.50 21.00
C LEU A 66 -10.74 15.55 21.87
N ILE A 67 -11.77 14.75 21.52
CA ILE A 67 -13.01 14.64 22.29
C ILE A 67 -12.73 14.13 23.71
N ALA A 68 -11.88 13.10 23.86
CA ALA A 68 -11.50 12.56 25.16
C ALA A 68 -10.79 13.61 26.04
N HIS A 69 -10.04 14.53 25.43
CA HIS A 69 -9.37 15.65 26.11
C HIS A 69 -10.23 16.91 26.17
N ARG A 70 -11.51 16.84 25.79
CA ARG A 70 -12.49 17.95 25.80
C ARG A 70 -12.03 19.18 25.02
N VAL A 71 -11.31 18.98 23.92
CA VAL A 71 -10.89 20.03 22.98
C VAL A 71 -11.48 19.78 21.59
N SER A 72 -11.55 20.84 20.78
CA SER A 72 -12.10 20.79 19.42
C SER A 72 -11.01 21.08 18.39
N LEU A 73 -11.36 20.99 17.10
CA LEU A 73 -10.48 21.40 16.01
C LEU A 73 -10.06 22.88 16.10
N ALA A 74 -10.93 23.72 16.67
CA ALA A 74 -10.64 25.14 16.89
C ALA A 74 -9.68 25.37 18.07
N THR A 75 -9.68 24.49 19.08
CA THR A 75 -9.01 24.78 20.37
C THR A 75 -7.82 23.89 20.70
N PHE A 76 -7.60 22.76 20.02
CA PHE A 76 -6.48 21.88 20.37
C PHE A 76 -5.12 22.59 20.19
N GLY A 77 -4.21 22.37 21.13
CA GLY A 77 -2.85 22.92 21.14
C GLY A 77 -1.75 21.87 20.91
N PRO A 78 -0.47 22.30 20.88
CA PRO A 78 0.68 21.42 20.69
C PRO A 78 0.76 20.25 21.68
N ASP A 79 0.37 20.47 22.95
CA ASP A 79 0.41 19.45 23.99
C ASP A 79 -0.55 18.29 23.71
N HIS A 80 -1.73 18.58 23.15
CA HIS A 80 -2.70 17.56 22.75
C HIS A 80 -2.16 16.71 21.60
N VAL A 81 -1.42 17.33 20.66
CA VAL A 81 -0.76 16.62 19.56
C VAL A 81 0.38 15.76 20.10
N ALA A 82 1.20 16.29 21.00
CA ALA A 82 2.29 15.55 21.64
C ALA A 82 1.76 14.33 22.41
N ALA A 83 0.73 14.52 23.24
CA ALA A 83 0.07 13.44 23.98
C ALA A 83 -0.45 12.33 23.05
N PHE A 84 -1.13 12.71 21.96
CA PHE A 84 -1.63 11.76 20.96
C PHE A 84 -0.50 10.95 20.30
N LEU A 85 0.59 11.61 19.91
CA LEU A 85 1.73 10.95 19.26
C LEU A 85 2.47 10.02 20.23
N THR A 86 2.55 10.37 21.51
CA THR A 86 3.11 9.50 22.57
C THR A 86 2.23 8.27 22.83
N GLU A 87 0.91 8.44 22.86
CA GLU A 87 -0.03 7.30 22.97
C GLU A 87 0.10 6.36 21.76
N LEU A 88 0.26 6.93 20.56
CA LEU A 88 0.51 6.15 19.34
C LEU A 88 1.80 5.32 19.44
N GLU A 89 2.88 5.87 19.99
CA GLU A 89 4.12 5.11 20.19
C GLU A 89 3.96 3.95 21.16
N ARG A 90 3.15 4.12 22.21
CA ARG A 90 2.90 3.05 23.18
C ARG A 90 2.00 1.94 22.62
N THR A 91 1.14 2.27 21.67
CA THR A 91 0.13 1.34 21.11
C THR A 91 0.53 0.75 19.76
N CYS A 92 1.54 1.30 19.09
CA CYS A 92 2.05 0.82 17.81
C CYS A 92 3.45 0.23 18.00
N ALA A 93 3.82 -0.75 17.16
CA ALA A 93 5.18 -1.29 17.18
C ALA A 93 6.22 -0.16 16.96
N PRO A 94 7.32 -0.15 17.74
CA PRO A 94 8.45 0.77 17.55
C PRO A 94 8.96 0.76 16.10
N GLY A 95 9.44 1.90 15.60
CA GLY A 95 9.98 2.03 14.24
C GLY A 95 8.93 2.07 13.11
N THR A 96 7.63 2.01 13.40
CA THR A 96 6.60 2.14 12.36
C THR A 96 6.48 3.60 11.87
N SER A 97 6.26 3.79 10.57
CA SER A 97 6.00 5.12 10.00
C SER A 97 4.64 5.71 10.44
N THR A 98 3.89 5.03 11.32
CA THR A 98 2.54 5.39 11.74
C THR A 98 2.54 6.77 12.41
N ARG A 99 3.43 7.01 13.38
CA ARG A 99 3.58 8.30 14.06
C ARG A 99 3.83 9.44 13.05
N VAL A 100 4.73 9.25 12.10
CA VAL A 100 5.04 10.26 11.08
C VAL A 100 3.89 10.50 10.11
N ARG A 101 3.15 9.45 9.73
CA ARG A 101 1.93 9.63 8.92
C ARG A 101 0.91 10.47 9.66
N TYR A 102 0.69 10.22 10.95
CA TYR A 102 -0.21 11.03 11.78
C TYR A 102 0.28 12.47 11.91
N ALA A 103 1.57 12.68 12.19
CA ALA A 103 2.15 14.02 12.28
C ALA A 103 1.98 14.82 10.97
N LYS A 104 2.23 14.20 9.81
CA LYS A 104 2.02 14.85 8.50
C LYS A 104 0.55 15.13 8.18
N LEU A 105 -0.35 14.26 8.62
CA LEU A 105 -1.79 14.49 8.50
C LEU A 105 -2.21 15.70 9.35
N ILE A 106 -1.79 15.73 10.61
CA ILE A 106 -2.12 16.80 11.56
C ILE A 106 -1.51 18.14 11.12
N ASP A 107 -0.29 18.15 10.59
CA ASP A 107 0.33 19.35 10.03
C ASP A 107 -0.45 19.91 8.83
N ARG A 108 -0.84 19.04 7.89
CA ARG A 108 -1.62 19.46 6.72
C ARG A 108 -3.01 19.96 7.13
N LEU A 109 -3.64 19.27 8.08
CA LEU A 109 -4.91 19.68 8.65
C LEU A 109 -4.79 21.03 9.34
N GLY A 110 -3.76 21.23 10.16
CA GLY A 110 -3.52 22.48 10.88
C GLY A 110 -3.36 23.68 9.95
N ARG A 111 -2.63 23.52 8.82
CA ARG A 111 -2.56 24.54 7.77
C ARG A 111 -3.91 24.83 7.16
N HIS A 112 -4.65 23.79 6.79
CA HIS A 112 -5.96 23.95 6.18
C HIS A 112 -6.98 24.62 7.09
N LEU A 113 -6.99 24.30 8.39
CA LEU A 113 -7.88 24.93 9.37
C LEU A 113 -7.58 26.43 9.56
N VAL A 114 -6.33 26.84 9.35
CA VAL A 114 -5.97 28.27 9.32
C VAL A 114 -6.44 28.91 8.01
N ASP A 115 -6.18 28.25 6.88
CA ASP A 115 -6.57 28.75 5.55
C ASP A 115 -8.09 28.93 5.42
N THR A 116 -8.90 28.08 6.07
CA THR A 116 -10.37 28.16 6.05
C THR A 116 -10.96 29.06 7.13
N GLY A 117 -10.14 29.65 8.01
CA GLY A 117 -10.60 30.54 9.07
C GLY A 117 -11.20 29.82 10.29
N VAL A 118 -11.17 28.49 10.36
CA VAL A 118 -11.52 27.72 11.57
C VAL A 118 -10.55 28.06 12.71
N ARG A 119 -9.32 28.46 12.37
CA ARG A 119 -8.29 28.90 13.32
C ARG A 119 -7.56 30.12 12.82
N THR A 120 -7.02 30.89 13.77
CA THR A 120 -6.09 32.00 13.49
C THR A 120 -4.62 31.59 13.58
N ILE A 121 -4.31 30.50 14.31
CA ILE A 121 -2.94 30.03 14.57
C ILE A 121 -2.83 28.53 14.28
N HIS A 122 -1.70 28.12 13.68
CA HIS A 122 -1.41 26.73 13.38
C HIS A 122 -1.26 25.88 14.66
N PRO A 123 -2.16 24.92 14.92
CA PRO A 123 -2.26 24.20 16.20
C PRO A 123 -1.01 23.47 16.64
N ALA A 124 -0.30 22.89 15.67
CA ALA A 124 0.74 21.90 15.91
C ALA A 124 2.16 22.48 15.81
N GLY A 125 2.28 23.79 15.54
CA GLY A 125 3.53 24.57 15.55
C GLY A 125 4.78 23.85 14.99
N ARG A 126 5.90 23.99 15.72
CA ARG A 126 7.20 23.34 15.41
C ARG A 126 7.20 21.82 15.67
N THR A 127 6.29 21.33 16.52
CA THR A 127 6.20 19.92 16.98
C THR A 127 5.98 18.95 15.82
N THR A 128 5.22 19.34 14.78
CA THR A 128 5.02 18.50 13.59
C THR A 128 5.98 18.80 12.44
N ARG A 129 6.51 20.04 12.36
CA ARG A 129 7.34 20.50 11.22
C ARG A 129 8.76 19.91 11.19
N HIS A 130 9.30 19.52 12.34
CA HIS A 130 10.65 18.95 12.45
C HIS A 130 10.69 17.45 12.70
N LEU A 131 9.55 16.76 12.66
CA LEU A 131 9.53 15.29 12.73
C LEU A 131 10.15 14.73 11.44
N ALA A 132 11.45 14.40 11.54
CA ALA A 132 12.12 13.56 10.58
C ALA A 132 11.36 12.23 10.48
N TRP A 133 11.39 11.62 9.29
CA TRP A 133 11.05 10.20 9.20
C TRP A 133 11.97 9.46 10.17
N PRO A 134 11.47 8.51 10.99
CA PRO A 134 12.35 7.73 11.85
C PRO A 134 13.44 7.11 10.99
N ASP A 135 14.69 7.22 11.44
CA ASP A 135 15.85 6.68 10.72
C ASP A 135 15.70 5.15 10.51
N GLY A 136 15.01 4.48 11.42
CA GLY A 136 14.58 3.09 11.28
C GLY A 136 13.12 2.97 10.82
N GLU A 137 12.85 3.05 9.51
CA GLU A 137 11.70 2.31 8.98
C GLU A 137 12.01 0.81 9.08
N PRO A 138 11.03 -0.05 9.42
CA PRO A 138 11.30 -1.47 9.64
C PRO A 138 11.91 -2.05 8.37
N GLU A 139 13.04 -2.74 8.49
CA GLU A 139 13.75 -3.37 7.37
C GLU A 139 12.74 -4.10 6.45
N PRO A 140 12.86 -3.99 5.12
CA PRO A 140 11.96 -4.71 4.24
C PRO A 140 11.97 -6.20 4.59
N CYS A 141 10.81 -6.77 4.90
CA CYS A 141 10.72 -8.21 5.13
C CYS A 141 10.76 -8.95 3.78
N TYR A 142 11.63 -9.95 3.67
CA TYR A 142 11.81 -10.84 2.53
C TYR A 142 12.17 -12.24 3.04
N LEU A 143 12.12 -13.24 2.16
CA LEU A 143 12.53 -14.60 2.49
C LEU A 143 14.05 -14.75 2.35
N PRO A 144 14.75 -15.27 3.37
CA PRO A 144 16.11 -15.78 3.21
C PRO A 144 16.18 -16.84 2.11
N PRO A 145 17.35 -17.07 1.48
CA PRO A 145 17.49 -18.01 0.35
C PRO A 145 16.90 -19.40 0.61
N ASP A 146 17.15 -19.98 1.79
CA ASP A 146 16.63 -21.31 2.14
C ASP A 146 15.10 -21.34 2.27
N ALA A 147 14.51 -20.27 2.82
CA ALA A 147 13.07 -20.13 2.93
C ALA A 147 12.42 -19.84 1.56
N ASP A 148 13.07 -19.07 0.68
CA ASP A 148 12.62 -18.86 -0.71
C ASP A 148 12.61 -20.21 -1.45
N ALA A 149 13.70 -20.98 -1.39
CA ALA A 149 13.77 -22.31 -2.00
C ALA A 149 12.76 -23.29 -1.38
N ALA A 150 12.54 -23.24 -0.06
CA ALA A 150 11.50 -24.02 0.61
C ALA A 150 10.10 -23.64 0.13
N LEU A 151 9.81 -22.36 -0.07
CA LEU A 151 8.52 -21.91 -0.59
C LEU A 151 8.31 -22.35 -2.04
N GLN A 152 9.35 -22.26 -2.88
CA GLN A 152 9.30 -22.73 -4.28
C GLN A 152 9.01 -24.24 -4.37
N ARG A 153 9.57 -25.05 -3.46
CA ARG A 153 9.22 -26.47 -3.31
C ARG A 153 7.81 -26.66 -2.76
N HIS A 154 7.44 -25.86 -1.75
CA HIS A 154 6.14 -25.94 -1.12
C HIS A 154 4.99 -25.64 -2.08
N VAL A 155 5.15 -24.77 -3.07
CA VAL A 155 4.07 -24.46 -4.03
C VAL A 155 3.89 -25.52 -5.11
N GLN A 156 4.79 -26.51 -5.24
CA GLN A 156 4.63 -27.53 -6.28
C GLN A 156 3.34 -28.35 -6.09
N PRO A 157 2.66 -28.75 -7.18
CA PRO A 157 1.47 -29.59 -7.09
C PRO A 157 1.76 -30.92 -6.40
N ARG A 158 0.75 -31.46 -5.71
CA ARG A 158 0.79 -32.77 -5.06
C ARG A 158 -0.35 -33.65 -5.60
N PRO A 159 -0.20 -34.98 -5.62
CA PRO A 159 -1.23 -35.89 -6.12
C PRO A 159 -2.59 -35.73 -5.44
N ASP A 160 -2.60 -35.45 -4.14
CA ASP A 160 -3.83 -35.34 -3.33
C ASP A 160 -4.32 -33.90 -3.16
N ASP A 161 -3.80 -32.94 -3.93
CA ASP A 161 -4.25 -31.55 -3.85
C ASP A 161 -5.72 -31.44 -4.26
N THR A 162 -6.54 -30.86 -3.39
CA THR A 162 -7.89 -30.44 -3.77
C THR A 162 -7.83 -29.25 -4.74
N PRO A 163 -8.91 -28.90 -5.46
CA PRO A 163 -8.93 -27.68 -6.26
C PRO A 163 -8.60 -26.41 -5.46
N ALA A 164 -8.94 -26.37 -4.17
CA ALA A 164 -8.59 -25.26 -3.29
C ALA A 164 -7.07 -25.22 -3.01
N ASP A 165 -6.42 -26.37 -2.85
CA ASP A 165 -4.97 -26.47 -2.66
C ASP A 165 -4.22 -26.05 -3.92
N CYS A 166 -4.63 -26.57 -5.09
CA CYS A 166 -4.09 -26.15 -6.39
C CYS A 166 -4.17 -24.62 -6.57
N ARG A 167 -5.33 -24.03 -6.28
CA ARG A 167 -5.53 -22.57 -6.35
C ARG A 167 -4.57 -21.84 -5.41
N ASN A 168 -4.51 -22.25 -4.16
CA ASN A 168 -3.73 -21.55 -3.13
C ASN A 168 -2.22 -21.64 -3.44
N ARG A 169 -1.74 -22.79 -3.89
CA ARG A 169 -0.38 -22.99 -4.39
C ARG A 169 -0.06 -22.09 -5.58
N ALA A 170 -0.95 -22.06 -6.58
CA ALA A 170 -0.79 -21.21 -7.77
C ALA A 170 -0.78 -19.71 -7.45
N ILE A 171 -1.61 -19.26 -6.49
CA ILE A 171 -1.60 -17.87 -6.00
C ILE A 171 -0.22 -17.51 -5.43
N VAL A 172 0.31 -18.34 -4.54
CA VAL A 172 1.61 -18.10 -3.91
C VAL A 172 2.74 -18.16 -4.94
N ALA A 173 2.70 -19.13 -5.85
CA ALA A 173 3.66 -19.29 -6.93
C ALA A 173 3.70 -18.04 -7.83
N LEU A 174 2.54 -17.54 -8.26
CA LEU A 174 2.47 -16.35 -9.12
C LEU A 174 3.01 -15.10 -8.43
N LEU A 175 2.64 -14.88 -7.17
CA LEU A 175 3.16 -13.75 -6.37
C LEU A 175 4.69 -13.81 -6.23
N LEU A 176 5.23 -14.99 -5.93
CA LEU A 176 6.66 -15.20 -5.74
C LEU A 176 7.47 -15.14 -7.05
N ALA A 177 6.86 -15.49 -8.17
CA ALA A 177 7.51 -15.50 -9.49
C ALA A 177 7.44 -14.17 -10.25
N SER A 178 6.48 -13.30 -9.93
CA SER A 178 6.25 -12.06 -10.69
C SER A 178 6.38 -10.78 -9.86
N GLY A 179 6.31 -10.88 -8.54
CA GLY A 179 6.32 -9.73 -7.65
C GLY A 179 5.14 -8.77 -7.84
N ILE A 180 4.06 -9.17 -8.49
CA ILE A 180 2.85 -8.33 -8.63
C ILE A 180 2.23 -8.01 -7.27
N THR A 181 1.42 -6.95 -7.22
CA THR A 181 0.72 -6.51 -6.00
C THR A 181 -0.52 -7.37 -5.73
N SER A 182 -1.03 -7.31 -4.50
CA SER A 182 -2.33 -7.89 -4.14
C SER A 182 -3.47 -7.38 -5.01
N ALA A 183 -3.45 -6.13 -5.44
CA ALA A 183 -4.49 -5.59 -6.33
C ALA A 183 -4.40 -6.20 -7.74
N GLU A 184 -3.18 -6.40 -8.26
CA GLU A 184 -2.94 -6.94 -9.58
C GLU A 184 -3.31 -8.43 -9.66
N ILE A 185 -2.91 -9.26 -8.69
CA ILE A 185 -3.30 -10.69 -8.71
C ILE A 185 -4.83 -10.88 -8.63
N ARG A 186 -5.52 -10.01 -7.89
CA ARG A 186 -6.98 -10.02 -7.74
C ARG A 186 -7.72 -9.63 -9.03
N ALA A 187 -7.04 -8.92 -9.92
CA ALA A 187 -7.56 -8.47 -11.22
C ALA A 187 -7.00 -9.30 -12.39
N THR A 188 -6.11 -10.27 -12.12
CA THR A 188 -5.49 -11.10 -13.17
C THR A 188 -6.54 -12.03 -13.76
N THR A 189 -6.62 -12.06 -15.08
CA THR A 189 -7.54 -12.88 -15.87
C THR A 189 -6.85 -14.15 -16.36
N HIS A 190 -7.65 -15.12 -16.83
CA HIS A 190 -7.16 -16.44 -17.22
C HIS A 190 -6.18 -16.38 -18.40
N ASP A 191 -6.29 -15.37 -19.28
CA ASP A 191 -5.42 -15.12 -20.43
C ASP A 191 -4.13 -14.33 -20.11
N ALA A 192 -4.01 -13.74 -18.92
CA ALA A 192 -2.88 -12.88 -18.60
C ALA A 192 -1.53 -13.63 -18.51
N PRO A 193 -1.44 -14.84 -17.90
CA PRO A 193 -0.24 -15.67 -17.99
C PRO A 193 -0.18 -16.43 -19.34
N ASP A 194 0.88 -16.20 -20.10
CA ASP A 194 1.25 -17.00 -21.27
C ASP A 194 2.33 -18.00 -20.83
N LEU A 195 1.91 -19.24 -20.57
CA LEU A 195 2.81 -20.31 -20.08
C LEU A 195 3.58 -20.98 -21.22
N ASP A 196 3.12 -20.81 -22.46
CA ASP A 196 3.69 -21.43 -23.66
C ASP A 196 4.66 -20.47 -24.40
N ALA A 197 4.63 -19.17 -24.08
CA ALA A 197 5.62 -18.22 -24.54
C ALA A 197 7.06 -18.62 -24.20
N LEU A 198 8.01 -18.13 -24.99
CA LEU A 198 9.44 -18.32 -24.79
C LEU A 198 10.14 -16.95 -24.62
N PRO A 199 10.44 -16.50 -23.38
CA PRO A 199 10.15 -17.14 -22.10
C PRO A 199 8.68 -17.00 -21.65
N PRO A 200 8.18 -17.89 -20.76
CA PRO A 200 6.86 -17.78 -20.16
C PRO A 200 6.70 -16.45 -19.43
N ALA A 201 5.52 -15.83 -19.55
CA ALA A 201 5.36 -14.46 -19.09
C ALA A 201 3.96 -14.16 -18.56
N LEU A 202 3.86 -13.16 -17.69
CA LEU A 202 2.62 -12.55 -17.22
C LEU A 202 2.47 -11.16 -17.83
N SER A 203 1.33 -10.92 -18.48
CA SER A 203 0.92 -9.58 -18.91
C SER A 203 0.18 -8.87 -17.77
N VAL A 204 0.64 -7.69 -17.39
CA VAL A 204 -0.02 -6.82 -16.41
C VAL A 204 -0.49 -5.54 -17.10
N PRO A 205 -1.81 -5.26 -17.15
CA PRO A 205 -2.33 -4.09 -17.82
C PRO A 205 -1.96 -2.79 -17.09
N ARG A 206 -2.09 -1.66 -17.79
CA ARG A 206 -1.89 -0.32 -17.21
C ARG A 206 -2.94 -0.07 -16.11
N ASP A 207 -2.49 0.40 -14.96
CA ASP A 207 -3.37 0.91 -13.88
C ASP A 207 -2.91 2.31 -13.46
N ARG A 208 -3.68 3.33 -13.88
CA ARG A 208 -3.43 4.75 -13.60
C ARG A 208 -1.98 5.15 -13.94
N ALA A 209 -1.16 5.41 -12.92
CA ALA A 209 0.22 5.83 -13.05
C ALA A 209 1.21 4.67 -13.25
N ARG A 210 0.76 3.42 -13.13
CA ARG A 210 1.59 2.23 -13.37
C ARG A 210 1.47 1.83 -14.84
N PRO A 211 2.57 1.83 -15.61
CA PRO A 211 2.53 1.40 -17.00
C PRO A 211 2.17 -0.09 -17.11
N ALA A 212 1.61 -0.46 -18.26
CA ALA A 212 1.48 -1.86 -18.63
C ALA A 212 2.89 -2.49 -18.71
N ARG A 213 3.01 -3.75 -18.33
CA ARG A 213 4.30 -4.45 -18.33
C ARG A 213 4.12 -5.94 -18.55
N ARG A 214 5.14 -6.55 -19.14
CA ARG A 214 5.28 -8.01 -19.26
C ARG A 214 6.35 -8.46 -18.28
N ILE A 215 6.07 -9.50 -17.51
CA ILE A 215 6.97 -10.02 -16.47
C ILE A 215 7.29 -11.47 -16.80
N GLU A 216 8.56 -11.80 -16.97
CA GLU A 216 8.98 -13.19 -17.16
C GLU A 216 8.70 -14.00 -15.90
N LEU A 217 8.13 -15.19 -16.07
CA LEU A 217 7.78 -16.09 -14.97
C LEU A 217 8.92 -17.08 -14.73
N ALA A 218 9.34 -17.18 -13.47
CA ALA A 218 10.29 -18.19 -13.05
C ALA A 218 9.72 -19.61 -13.22
N ALA A 219 10.57 -20.56 -13.64
CA ALA A 219 10.17 -21.92 -13.99
C ALA A 219 9.37 -22.66 -12.90
N PHE A 220 9.66 -22.41 -11.61
CA PHE A 220 8.97 -23.06 -10.49
C PHE A 220 7.47 -22.73 -10.44
N ALA A 221 7.01 -21.65 -11.09
CA ALA A 221 5.61 -21.24 -11.08
C ALA A 221 4.78 -21.90 -12.18
N LEU A 222 5.41 -22.51 -13.18
CA LEU A 222 4.71 -23.07 -14.34
C LEU A 222 3.82 -24.26 -13.94
N ALA A 223 4.36 -25.25 -13.23
CA ALA A 223 3.60 -26.42 -12.81
C ALA A 223 2.42 -26.10 -11.86
N PRO A 224 2.57 -25.25 -10.82
CA PRO A 224 1.43 -24.82 -10.00
C PRO A 224 0.33 -24.10 -10.81
N LEU A 225 0.71 -23.22 -11.74
CA LEU A 225 -0.25 -22.49 -12.57
C LEU A 225 -0.97 -23.42 -13.54
N ALA A 226 -0.26 -24.35 -14.16
CA ALA A 226 -0.85 -25.36 -15.04
C ALA A 226 -1.82 -26.28 -14.28
N ALA A 227 -1.44 -26.74 -13.08
CA ALA A 227 -2.31 -27.57 -12.24
C ALA A 227 -3.62 -26.85 -11.87
N TRP A 228 -3.54 -25.57 -11.51
CA TRP A 228 -4.75 -24.78 -11.24
C TRP A 228 -5.61 -24.56 -12.49
N ARG A 229 -4.98 -24.24 -13.64
CA ARG A 229 -5.72 -24.10 -14.91
C ARG A 229 -6.42 -25.38 -15.32
N ALA A 230 -5.83 -26.54 -15.07
CA ALA A 230 -6.46 -27.83 -15.36
C ALA A 230 -7.73 -28.04 -14.52
N CYS A 231 -7.79 -27.54 -13.28
CA CYS A 231 -9.01 -27.56 -12.46
C CYS A 231 -10.12 -26.63 -12.98
N SER A 232 -9.83 -25.78 -13.97
CA SER A 232 -10.77 -24.79 -14.52
C SER A 232 -10.58 -24.65 -16.04
N ALA A 233 -10.36 -25.78 -16.73
CA ALA A 233 -10.01 -25.80 -18.16
C ALA A 233 -11.04 -25.12 -19.07
N ASP A 234 -12.32 -25.16 -18.67
CA ASP A 234 -13.43 -24.57 -19.42
C ASP A 234 -13.69 -23.07 -19.09
N ALA A 235 -12.86 -22.47 -18.24
CA ALA A 235 -13.03 -21.07 -17.84
C ALA A 235 -12.76 -20.12 -19.03
N PRO A 236 -13.66 -19.17 -19.34
CA PRO A 236 -13.42 -18.21 -20.42
C PRO A 236 -12.17 -17.36 -20.15
N ALA A 237 -11.40 -17.04 -21.19
CA ALA A 237 -10.17 -16.26 -21.12
C ALA A 237 -10.27 -14.98 -20.26
N SER A 238 -11.41 -14.28 -20.35
CA SER A 238 -11.65 -12.99 -19.70
C SER A 238 -12.05 -13.07 -18.22
N VAL A 239 -12.30 -14.27 -17.68
CA VAL A 239 -12.64 -14.39 -16.26
C VAL A 239 -11.40 -14.29 -15.39
N LEU A 240 -11.61 -13.96 -14.12
CA LEU A 240 -10.53 -13.88 -13.14
C LEU A 240 -9.82 -15.22 -13.04
N LEU A 241 -8.48 -15.20 -13.10
CA LEU A 241 -7.63 -16.38 -12.93
C LEU A 241 -7.88 -17.02 -11.55
N PHE A 242 -8.15 -16.19 -10.54
CA PHE A 242 -8.41 -16.65 -9.18
C PHE A 242 -9.68 -16.00 -8.62
N PRO A 243 -10.86 -16.60 -8.84
CA PRO A 243 -12.11 -16.09 -8.31
C PRO A 243 -12.21 -16.30 -6.80
N ALA A 244 -13.05 -15.49 -6.15
CA ALA A 244 -13.42 -15.64 -4.75
C ALA A 244 -14.09 -17.02 -4.54
N PRO A 245 -13.75 -17.74 -3.45
CA PRO A 245 -14.31 -19.07 -3.18
C PRO A 245 -15.85 -19.12 -3.13
N ARG A 246 -16.48 -17.99 -2.77
CA ARG A 246 -17.94 -17.85 -2.67
C ARG A 246 -18.35 -16.65 -3.51
N GLY A 247 -18.75 -16.88 -4.76
CA GLY A 247 -19.41 -15.86 -5.60
C GLY A 247 -18.68 -15.40 -6.86
N GLY A 248 -17.58 -16.04 -7.28
CA GLY A 248 -16.99 -15.86 -8.62
C GLY A 248 -16.29 -14.51 -8.88
N GLY A 249 -16.58 -13.47 -8.09
CA GLY A 249 -15.92 -12.16 -8.18
C GLY A 249 -14.49 -12.15 -7.66
N ALA A 250 -13.87 -10.97 -7.57
CA ALA A 250 -12.49 -10.87 -7.08
C ALA A 250 -12.38 -11.31 -5.61
N MET A 251 -11.38 -12.16 -5.30
CA MET A 251 -11.03 -12.49 -3.92
C MET A 251 -10.76 -11.21 -3.10
N ASN A 252 -10.89 -11.25 -1.78
CA ASN A 252 -10.60 -10.08 -0.93
C ASN A 252 -9.17 -10.11 -0.36
N ASP A 253 -8.70 -8.98 0.17
CA ASP A 253 -7.33 -8.83 0.71
C ASP A 253 -7.06 -9.79 1.89
N MET A 254 -8.09 -10.10 2.70
CA MET A 254 -7.96 -11.00 3.86
C MET A 254 -7.74 -12.46 3.44
N PHE A 255 -8.50 -12.94 2.44
CA PHE A 255 -8.31 -14.26 1.88
C PHE A 255 -6.89 -14.44 1.36
N LEU A 256 -6.39 -13.46 0.58
CA LEU A 256 -5.03 -13.50 0.05
C LEU A 256 -3.96 -13.50 1.17
N LEU A 257 -4.19 -12.71 2.23
CA LEU A 257 -3.32 -12.72 3.41
C LEU A 257 -3.28 -14.10 4.08
N LEU A 258 -4.43 -14.75 4.26
CA LEU A 258 -4.50 -16.06 4.88
C LEU A 258 -3.80 -17.13 4.03
N VAL A 259 -4.02 -17.14 2.71
CA VAL A 259 -3.34 -18.07 1.79
C VAL A 259 -1.81 -17.93 1.86
N VAL A 260 -1.30 -16.70 1.81
CA VAL A 260 0.14 -16.46 1.89
C VAL A 260 0.68 -16.83 3.27
N ARG A 261 -0.01 -16.46 4.35
CA ARG A 261 0.43 -16.76 5.71
C ARG A 261 0.49 -18.26 5.98
N ASP A 262 -0.48 -19.01 5.47
CA ASP A 262 -0.53 -20.47 5.61
C ASP A 262 0.65 -21.15 4.91
N ALA A 263 0.96 -20.74 3.67
CA ALA A 263 2.11 -21.24 2.93
C ALA A 263 3.45 -20.88 3.61
N LEU A 264 3.58 -19.66 4.14
CA LEU A 264 4.77 -19.23 4.89
C LEU A 264 4.92 -20.02 6.20
N THR A 265 3.83 -20.27 6.91
CA THR A 265 3.82 -21.06 8.15
C THR A 265 4.20 -22.51 7.87
N SER A 266 3.72 -23.08 6.76
CA SER A 266 4.01 -24.45 6.34
C SER A 266 5.48 -24.71 6.02
N ILE A 267 6.26 -23.66 5.73
CA ILE A 267 7.72 -23.75 5.55
C ILE A 267 8.49 -23.31 6.80
N GLY A 268 7.81 -23.07 7.93
CA GLY A 268 8.41 -22.62 9.19
C GLY A 268 8.90 -21.17 9.17
N PHE A 269 8.49 -20.35 8.19
CA PHE A 269 8.88 -18.95 8.13
C PHE A 269 7.96 -18.10 9.01
N HIS A 270 8.54 -17.39 9.98
CA HIS A 270 7.83 -16.46 10.84
C HIS A 270 8.56 -15.11 10.87
N ALA A 271 7.81 -14.03 10.62
CA ALA A 271 8.33 -12.68 10.65
C ALA A 271 7.23 -11.68 11.05
N ALA A 272 7.62 -10.43 11.33
CA ALA A 272 6.69 -9.35 11.66
C ALA A 272 5.69 -9.03 10.53
N ASP A 273 6.05 -9.33 9.27
CA ASP A 273 5.16 -9.30 8.13
C ASP A 273 5.06 -10.70 7.53
N MET A 274 3.84 -11.22 7.40
CA MET A 274 3.53 -12.48 6.71
C MET A 274 2.47 -12.27 5.61
N SER A 275 2.50 -11.09 4.97
CA SER A 275 1.59 -10.70 3.90
C SER A 275 2.20 -10.93 2.50
N PRO A 276 1.40 -10.81 1.42
CA PRO A 276 1.89 -10.89 0.04
C PRO A 276 3.07 -9.95 -0.27
N ARG A 277 3.22 -8.87 0.52
CA ARG A 277 4.34 -7.94 0.39
C ARG A 277 5.71 -8.60 0.58
N VAL A 278 5.80 -9.62 1.45
CA VAL A 278 7.04 -10.39 1.64
C VAL A 278 7.47 -11.05 0.33
N LEU A 279 6.54 -11.71 -0.36
CA LEU A 279 6.82 -12.40 -1.63
C LEU A 279 7.27 -11.41 -2.72
N ARG A 280 6.63 -10.23 -2.78
CA ARG A 280 7.03 -9.16 -3.69
C ARG A 280 8.44 -8.63 -3.40
N ASN A 281 8.80 -8.45 -2.13
CA ASN A 281 10.14 -8.04 -1.75
C ASN A 281 11.17 -9.14 -2.05
N THR A 282 10.84 -10.41 -1.83
CA THR A 282 11.68 -11.56 -2.19
C THR A 282 11.94 -11.60 -3.70
N TYR A 283 10.90 -11.44 -4.54
CA TYR A 283 11.07 -11.34 -5.99
C TYR A 283 12.02 -10.21 -6.37
N ALA A 284 11.78 -9.00 -5.85
CA ALA A 284 12.63 -7.84 -6.14
C ALA A 284 14.09 -8.08 -5.75
N ARG A 285 14.32 -8.69 -4.59
CA ARG A 285 15.65 -9.06 -4.10
C ARG A 285 16.31 -10.09 -5.01
N ARG A 286 15.57 -11.09 -5.49
CA ARG A 286 16.05 -12.10 -6.45
C ARG A 286 16.48 -11.45 -7.77
N GLN A 287 15.69 -10.53 -8.31
CA GLN A 287 16.03 -9.82 -9.55
C GLN A 287 17.29 -8.96 -9.37
N LEU A 288 17.41 -8.25 -8.25
CA LEU A 288 18.63 -7.51 -7.94
C LEU A 288 19.83 -8.45 -7.79
N LEU A 289 19.70 -9.61 -7.14
CA LEU A 289 20.78 -10.58 -7.05
C LEU A 289 21.16 -11.19 -8.42
N ALA A 290 20.20 -11.31 -9.33
CA ALA A 290 20.41 -11.77 -10.70
C ALA A 290 21.09 -10.72 -11.62
N GLY A 291 21.47 -9.56 -11.09
CA GLY A 291 22.21 -8.54 -11.83
C GLY A 291 21.36 -7.42 -12.41
N HIS A 292 20.02 -7.50 -12.37
CA HIS A 292 19.15 -6.46 -12.93
C HIS A 292 19.38 -5.08 -12.28
N THR A 293 19.25 -4.03 -13.09
CA THR A 293 19.43 -2.64 -12.64
C THR A 293 18.27 -2.18 -11.77
N HIS A 294 18.47 -1.08 -11.03
CA HIS A 294 17.38 -0.44 -10.28
C HIS A 294 16.18 -0.05 -11.15
N ALA A 295 16.44 0.41 -12.37
CA ALA A 295 15.40 0.82 -13.30
C ALA A 295 14.59 -0.38 -13.76
N ASP A 296 15.27 -1.49 -14.11
CA ASP A 296 14.61 -2.72 -14.58
C ASP A 296 13.72 -3.31 -13.49
N VAL A 297 14.24 -3.48 -12.27
CA VAL A 297 13.43 -4.04 -11.18
C VAL A 297 12.27 -3.11 -10.80
N SER A 298 12.47 -1.78 -10.89
CA SER A 298 11.37 -0.82 -10.71
C SER A 298 10.30 -0.97 -11.79
N ALA A 299 10.69 -1.18 -13.04
CA ALA A 299 9.78 -1.42 -14.16
C ALA A 299 9.03 -2.75 -14.01
N MET A 300 9.72 -3.84 -13.68
CA MET A 300 9.13 -5.17 -13.42
C MET A 300 8.09 -5.12 -12.29
N LEU A 301 8.33 -4.32 -11.26
CA LEU A 301 7.41 -4.12 -10.15
C LEU A 301 6.34 -3.05 -10.43
N GLY A 302 6.44 -2.28 -11.52
CA GLY A 302 5.55 -1.16 -11.82
C GLY A 302 5.61 -0.06 -10.74
N LEU A 303 6.79 0.22 -10.19
CA LEU A 303 6.99 1.25 -9.16
C LEU A 303 7.13 2.65 -9.77
N VAL A 304 6.43 3.61 -9.18
CA VAL A 304 6.57 5.04 -9.53
C VAL A 304 7.71 5.71 -8.73
N SER A 305 8.11 5.11 -7.61
CA SER A 305 9.18 5.60 -6.74
C SER A 305 10.24 4.53 -6.54
N THR A 306 11.50 4.94 -6.56
CA THR A 306 12.68 4.09 -6.36
C THR A 306 12.91 3.71 -4.89
N ARG A 307 12.12 4.26 -3.94
CA ARG A 307 12.31 4.03 -2.50
C ARG A 307 12.30 2.55 -2.14
N THR A 308 11.34 1.79 -2.64
CA THR A 308 11.23 0.35 -2.33
C THR A 308 12.48 -0.40 -2.79
N ILE A 309 12.93 -0.18 -4.03
CA ILE A 309 14.12 -0.85 -4.57
C ILE A 309 15.39 -0.45 -3.82
N THR A 310 15.55 0.84 -3.53
CA THR A 310 16.70 1.36 -2.77
C THR A 310 16.83 0.64 -1.44
N ARG A 311 15.71 0.47 -0.72
CA ARG A 311 15.69 -0.22 0.57
C ARG A 311 15.96 -1.71 0.46
N ILE A 312 15.54 -2.36 -0.62
CA ILE A 312 15.83 -3.79 -0.85
C ILE A 312 17.30 -3.98 -1.25
N ARG A 313 17.91 -3.09 -2.03
CA ARG A 313 19.35 -3.17 -2.34
C ARG A 313 20.23 -3.05 -1.09
N GLN A 314 19.80 -2.26 -0.10
CA GLN A 314 20.48 -2.15 1.19
C GLN A 314 20.51 -3.46 1.99
N THR A 315 19.71 -4.47 1.62
CA THR A 315 19.70 -5.80 2.27
C THR A 315 20.58 -6.83 1.55
N LEU A 316 21.32 -6.41 0.52
CA LEU A 316 22.24 -7.27 -0.22
C LEU A 316 23.65 -7.24 0.42
N PRO A 317 24.42 -8.35 0.35
CA PRO A 317 25.80 -8.36 0.81
C PRO A 317 26.67 -7.30 0.10
N PRO A 318 27.71 -6.76 0.75
CA PRO A 318 28.60 -5.74 0.18
C PRO A 318 29.21 -6.10 -1.17
N ASP A 319 29.59 -7.36 -1.39
CA ASP A 319 30.20 -7.82 -2.65
C ASP A 319 29.22 -7.77 -3.83
N ALA A 320 27.94 -8.05 -3.60
CA ALA A 320 26.89 -7.95 -4.63
C ALA A 320 26.55 -6.48 -5.01
N ALA A 321 26.92 -5.53 -4.13
CA ALA A 321 26.74 -4.10 -4.32
C ALA A 321 27.99 -3.43 -4.93
N ALA A 322 29.19 -3.93 -4.60
CA ALA A 322 30.48 -3.45 -5.08
C ALA A 322 30.74 -3.83 -6.55
N ASP A 323 30.39 -5.05 -6.97
CA ASP A 323 30.58 -5.52 -8.35
C ASP A 323 29.81 -4.70 -9.41
N ARG A 324 28.87 -3.84 -8.99
CA ARG A 324 28.03 -3.03 -9.91
C ARG A 324 28.25 -1.53 -9.86
N ALA A 325 28.92 -0.97 -8.86
CA ALA A 325 29.37 0.43 -8.93
C ALA A 325 30.41 0.65 -10.06
N ALA A 326 30.99 -0.44 -10.56
CA ALA A 326 31.84 -0.48 -11.75
C ALA A 326 31.06 -0.53 -13.07
N HIS A 327 29.76 -0.87 -13.07
CA HIS A 327 28.93 -1.04 -14.27
C HIS A 327 27.88 0.08 -14.46
N GLU A 328 27.69 0.92 -13.44
CA GLU A 328 26.84 2.13 -13.48
C GLU A 328 27.66 3.42 -13.74
N ARG A 329 28.89 3.30 -14.28
CA ARG A 329 29.68 4.42 -14.83
C ARG A 329 29.74 4.38 -16.34
#